data_AF-A0A9E0RS14-F1
#
_entry.id   AF-A0A9E0RS14-F1
#
_cell.length_a   1.000
_cell.length_b   1.000
_cell.length_c   1.000
_cell.angle_alpha   90.00
_cell.angle_beta   90.00
_cell.angle_gamma   90.00
#
_symmetry.space_group_name_H-M   'P 1'
#
loop_
_entity.id
_entity.type
_entity.pdbx_description
1 polymer ?
#
loop_
_entity_poly.entity_id
_entity_poly.type
_entity_poly.pdbx_seq_one_letter_code
_entity_poly.pdbx_strand_id
1 'polypeptide(L)'
;MPMPLRASHTASIVFGTLLLAMSGAVSAQNYQVTTLATDLDKPWSIAAIDDGAFLITEKSGRLVRLDADGTITAISNAPEVYYANQGGLLEVLPDPAFTQNKTIYLSFAGGDKSANRTTVVKA
;
A
#
# COMPACT_ATOMS: atom_id res chain seq x y z
N MET A 1 24.21 -46.61 -54.81
CA MET A 1 24.65 -46.17 -53.47
C MET A 1 26.05 -45.58 -53.59
N PRO A 2 26.18 -44.25 -53.53
CA PRO A 2 27.20 -43.62 -52.69
C PRO A 2 26.66 -42.41 -51.87
N MET A 3 27.45 -42.04 -50.87
CA MET A 3 27.21 -41.15 -49.73
C MET A 3 27.42 -39.64 -50.07
N PRO A 4 26.82 -38.67 -49.35
CA PRO A 4 27.00 -37.25 -49.68
C PRO A 4 28.29 -36.66 -49.08
N LEU A 5 28.93 -35.74 -49.81
CA LEU A 5 30.00 -34.88 -49.30
C LEU A 5 29.39 -33.66 -48.55
N ARG A 6 29.98 -33.35 -47.39
CA ARG A 6 29.73 -32.16 -46.58
C ARG A 6 30.09 -30.88 -47.34
N ALA A 7 29.21 -29.88 -47.27
CA ALA A 7 29.54 -28.49 -47.56
C ALA A 7 29.74 -27.71 -46.25
N SER A 8 30.87 -27.03 -46.18
CA SER A 8 31.37 -26.18 -45.10
C SER A 8 30.56 -24.90 -44.91
N HIS A 9 30.29 -24.52 -43.65
CA HIS A 9 29.71 -23.24 -43.29
C HIS A 9 30.77 -22.15 -43.16
N THR A 10 30.68 -21.13 -44.02
CA THR A 10 31.19 -19.78 -43.73
C THR A 10 30.33 -18.76 -44.45
N ALA A 11 29.47 -18.07 -43.70
CA ALA A 11 28.69 -16.88 -44.07
C ALA A 11 27.78 -16.55 -42.85
N SER A 12 27.65 -15.36 -42.27
CA SER A 12 28.04 -14.02 -42.67
C SER A 12 28.04 -13.13 -41.43
N ILE A 13 29.02 -12.24 -41.34
CA ILE A 13 29.01 -11.08 -40.45
C ILE A 13 28.12 -10.02 -41.12
N VAL A 14 26.82 -9.96 -40.77
CA VAL A 14 26.00 -8.72 -40.79
C VAL A 14 24.76 -8.99 -39.91
N PHE A 15 24.89 -8.87 -38.59
CA PHE A 15 23.73 -8.93 -37.67
C PHE A 15 23.93 -7.92 -36.53
N GLY A 16 24.35 -6.69 -36.86
CA GLY A 16 24.86 -5.74 -35.87
C GLY A 16 24.08 -4.42 -35.70
N THR A 17 23.17 -4.06 -36.60
CA THR A 17 22.62 -2.69 -36.61
C THR A 17 21.15 -2.65 -37.01
N LEU A 18 20.26 -3.09 -36.11
CA LEU A 18 18.91 -2.53 -36.05
C LEU A 18 18.24 -2.80 -34.71
N LEU A 19 18.73 -2.17 -33.64
CA LEU A 19 17.96 -2.04 -32.39
C LEU A 19 18.25 -0.69 -31.74
N LEU A 20 18.02 0.40 -32.48
CA LEU A 20 18.03 1.74 -31.90
C LEU A 20 16.69 2.42 -32.18
N ALA A 21 16.10 2.93 -31.10
CA ALA A 21 14.89 3.76 -31.04
C ALA A 21 13.53 3.03 -31.03
N MET A 22 13.22 2.38 -29.91
CA MET A 22 11.86 2.38 -29.36
C MET A 22 11.89 3.06 -27.99
N SER A 23 12.40 4.30 -27.93
CA SER A 23 12.21 5.17 -26.78
C SER A 23 10.82 5.79 -26.90
N GLY A 24 9.77 5.04 -26.53
CA GLY A 24 8.46 5.64 -26.32
C GLY A 24 8.57 6.69 -25.22
N ALA A 25 8.11 7.92 -25.47
CA ALA A 25 8.02 8.91 -24.43
C ALA A 25 7.09 8.36 -23.33
N VAL A 26 7.64 8.07 -22.16
CA VAL A 26 6.84 7.82 -20.97
C VAL A 26 6.19 9.16 -20.62
N SER A 27 4.92 9.31 -21.00
CA SER A 27 4.10 10.41 -20.53
C SER A 27 3.48 9.99 -19.20
N ALA A 28 3.65 10.81 -18.17
CA ALA A 28 2.92 10.64 -16.93
C ALA A 28 1.42 10.87 -17.20
N GLN A 29 0.57 9.96 -16.73
CA GLN A 29 -0.87 10.18 -16.77
C GLN A 29 -1.24 11.45 -15.99
N ASN A 30 -2.18 12.24 -16.53
CA ASN A 30 -2.71 13.39 -15.80
C ASN A 30 -3.57 12.87 -14.64
N TYR A 31 -3.16 13.14 -13.40
CA TYR A 31 -3.93 12.82 -12.20
C TYR A 31 -4.51 14.10 -11.58
N GLN A 32 -5.71 13.99 -11.01
CA GLN A 32 -6.32 15.02 -10.19
C GLN A 32 -6.10 14.67 -8.72
N VAL A 33 -5.66 15.64 -7.92
CA VAL A 33 -5.53 15.48 -6.47
C VAL A 33 -6.70 16.17 -5.81
N THR A 34 -7.45 15.42 -5.00
CA THR A 34 -8.55 15.94 -4.19
C THR A 34 -8.24 15.71 -2.72
N THR A 35 -8.24 16.78 -1.94
CA THR A 35 -8.12 16.70 -0.48
C THR A 35 -9.42 16.16 0.09
N LEU A 36 -9.38 14.99 0.74
CA LEU A 36 -10.54 14.38 1.40
C LEU A 36 -10.73 14.88 2.84
N ALA A 37 -9.62 15.21 3.52
CA ALA A 37 -9.60 15.65 4.91
C ALA A 37 -8.35 16.48 5.20
N THR A 38 -8.45 17.40 6.16
CA THR A 38 -7.32 18.14 6.74
C THR A 38 -7.23 17.88 8.24
N ASP A 39 -6.18 18.41 8.89
CA ASP A 39 -6.05 18.42 10.35
C ASP A 39 -5.95 17.04 11.03
N LEU A 40 -5.60 16.00 10.27
CA LEU A 40 -5.21 14.68 10.79
C LEU A 40 -3.84 14.74 11.47
N ASP A 41 -3.70 14.10 12.63
CA ASP A 41 -2.42 14.04 13.35
C ASP A 41 -1.58 12.84 12.90
N LYS A 42 -0.65 13.06 11.97
CA LYS A 42 0.28 12.03 11.46
C LYS A 42 -0.48 10.75 11.04
N PRO A 43 -1.38 10.84 10.05
CA PRO A 43 -2.09 9.67 9.53
C PRO A 43 -1.07 8.64 9.00
N TRP A 44 -1.33 7.36 9.26
CA TRP A 44 -0.44 6.25 8.89
C TRP A 44 -1.05 5.34 7.83
N SER A 45 -2.25 4.80 8.08
CA SER A 45 -2.96 3.90 7.19
C SER A 45 -4.38 4.40 6.93
N ILE A 46 -4.93 4.08 5.76
CA ILE A 46 -6.30 4.41 5.35
C ILE A 46 -6.94 3.19 4.68
N ALA A 47 -8.20 2.89 5.02
CA ALA A 47 -8.95 1.80 4.41
C ALA A 47 -10.41 2.19 4.16
N ALA A 48 -10.92 1.94 2.96
CA ALA A 48 -12.32 2.14 2.62
C ALA A 48 -13.21 1.11 3.34
N ILE A 49 -14.37 1.52 3.84
CA ILE A 49 -15.27 0.65 4.61
C ILE A 49 -16.70 0.55 4.07
N ASP A 50 -17.23 1.61 3.45
CA ASP A 50 -18.53 1.68 2.78
C ASP A 50 -18.58 2.91 1.84
N ASP A 51 -19.77 3.37 1.44
CA ASP A 51 -20.05 4.42 0.44
C ASP A 51 -19.29 5.74 0.67
N GLY A 52 -18.00 5.74 0.31
CA GLY A 52 -17.12 6.89 0.41
C GLY A 52 -16.55 7.15 1.82
N ALA A 53 -16.79 6.27 2.78
CA ALA A 53 -16.19 6.40 4.11
C ALA A 53 -14.91 5.57 4.27
N PHE A 54 -14.03 6.07 5.12
CA PHE A 54 -12.71 5.50 5.40
C PHE A 54 -12.47 5.35 6.90
N LEU A 55 -11.70 4.34 7.27
CA LEU A 55 -10.98 4.29 8.54
C LEU A 55 -9.57 4.82 8.32
N ILE A 56 -9.09 5.65 9.24
CA ILE A 56 -7.75 6.21 9.22
C ILE A 56 -7.11 5.98 10.59
N THR A 57 -5.91 5.41 10.59
CA THR A 57 -5.08 5.35 11.79
C THR A 57 -4.19 6.57 11.85
N GLU A 58 -4.05 7.13 13.04
CA GLU A 58 -3.08 8.15 13.36
C GLU A 58 -2.03 7.57 14.30
N LYS A 59 -0.77 7.87 14.00
CA LYS A 59 0.38 7.21 14.64
C LYS A 59 0.39 7.37 16.16
N SER A 60 -0.21 8.44 16.69
CA SER A 60 -0.34 8.71 18.13
C SER A 60 -1.21 7.69 18.89
N GLY A 61 -1.96 6.83 18.20
CA GLY A 61 -2.85 5.83 18.80
C GLY A 61 -4.33 6.05 18.49
N ARG A 62 -4.68 7.09 17.72
CA ARG A 62 -6.08 7.43 17.42
C ARG A 62 -6.55 6.69 16.17
N LEU A 63 -7.71 6.06 16.25
CA LEU A 63 -8.45 5.57 15.09
C LEU A 63 -9.58 6.55 14.80
N VAL A 64 -9.73 6.97 13.55
CA VAL A 64 -10.82 7.86 13.14
C VAL A 64 -11.57 7.28 11.95
N ARG A 65 -12.86 7.62 11.85
CA ARG A 65 -13.68 7.45 10.66
C ARG A 65 -13.77 8.78 9.92
N LEU A 66 -13.55 8.77 8.61
CA LEU A 66 -13.81 9.87 7.71
C LEU A 66 -15.05 9.51 6.87
N ASP A 67 -16.10 10.31 6.97
CA ASP A 67 -17.31 10.15 6.17
C ASP A 67 -17.19 10.85 4.81
N ALA A 68 -18.08 10.48 3.87
CA ALA A 68 -18.09 11.01 2.50
C ALA A 68 -18.31 12.53 2.41
N ASP A 69 -18.89 13.14 3.46
CA ASP A 69 -19.08 14.58 3.58
C ASP A 69 -17.86 15.32 4.17
N GLY A 70 -16.79 14.60 4.50
CA GLY A 70 -15.57 15.14 5.11
C GLY A 70 -15.59 15.13 6.64
N THR A 71 -16.66 14.67 7.29
CA THR A 71 -16.75 14.61 8.75
C THR A 71 -15.76 13.58 9.32
N ILE A 72 -14.97 13.99 10.32
CA ILE A 72 -14.04 13.10 11.04
C ILE A 72 -14.60 12.80 12.42
N THR A 73 -14.79 11.51 12.72
CA THR A 73 -15.23 11.03 14.03
C THR A 73 -14.18 10.11 14.64
N ALA A 74 -13.72 10.42 15.86
CA ALA A 74 -12.83 9.54 16.59
C ALA A 74 -13.55 8.26 17.03
N ILE A 75 -12.94 7.11 16.76
CA ILE A 75 -13.40 5.80 17.24
C ILE A 75 -12.72 5.53 18.59
N SER A 76 -13.54 5.25 19.60
CA SER A 76 -13.07 4.91 20.94
C SER A 76 -12.47 3.50 20.99
N ASN A 77 -11.74 3.21 22.07
CA ASN A 77 -11.17 1.88 22.35
C ASN A 77 -10.16 1.37 21.31
N ALA A 78 -9.48 2.27 20.61
CA ALA A 78 -8.24 1.92 19.91
C ALA A 78 -7.21 1.38 20.92
N PRO A 79 -6.33 0.44 20.51
CA PRO A 79 -5.34 -0.13 21.41
C PRO A 79 -4.37 0.94 21.92
N GLU A 80 -3.90 0.77 23.16
CA GLU A 80 -2.76 1.54 23.65
C GLU A 80 -1.50 1.17 22.85
N VAL A 81 -0.77 2.18 22.40
CA VAL A 81 0.40 2.00 21.53
C VAL A 81 1.66 2.61 22.15
N TYR A 82 2.79 1.98 21.90
CA TYR A 82 4.10 2.58 22.11
C TYR A 82 4.40 3.58 20.99
N TYR A 83 4.10 4.86 21.23
CA TYR A 83 4.31 5.94 20.27
C TYR A 83 5.71 6.57 20.41
N ALA A 84 6.68 6.10 19.62
CA ALA A 84 8.01 6.69 19.51
C ALA A 84 8.72 6.25 18.23
N ASN A 85 9.54 7.13 17.63
CA ASN A 85 10.29 6.87 16.39
C ASN A 85 9.38 6.31 15.29
N GLN A 86 9.48 5.02 14.96
CA GLN A 86 8.62 4.35 13.97
C GLN A 86 7.37 3.69 14.60
N GLY A 87 7.32 3.57 15.92
CA GLY A 87 6.20 2.98 16.65
C GLY A 87 4.99 3.91 16.77
N GLY A 88 3.82 3.30 16.89
CA GLY A 88 2.51 3.95 16.95
C GLY A 88 1.39 2.98 16.58
N LEU A 89 0.21 3.52 16.30
CA LEU A 89 -0.83 2.79 15.58
C LEU A 89 -0.48 2.77 14.09
N LEU A 90 -0.52 1.58 13.47
CA LEU A 90 -0.01 1.33 12.12
C LEU A 90 -1.17 1.00 11.17
N GLU A 91 -1.25 -0.23 10.66
CA GLU A 91 -2.25 -0.59 9.66
C GLU A 91 -3.66 -0.78 10.23
N VAL A 92 -4.66 -0.41 9.43
CA VAL A 92 -6.06 -0.84 9.59
C VAL A 92 -6.50 -1.62 8.37
N LEU A 93 -7.10 -2.78 8.58
CA LEU A 93 -7.63 -3.62 7.52
C LEU A 93 -9.05 -4.09 7.88
N PRO A 94 -10.08 -3.60 7.19
CA PRO A 94 -11.44 -4.11 7.33
C PRO A 94 -11.53 -5.57 6.88
N ASP A 95 -12.31 -6.37 7.59
CA ASP A 95 -12.67 -7.72 7.17
C ASP A 95 -13.46 -7.68 5.84
N PRO A 96 -13.32 -8.67 4.94
CA PRO A 96 -14.10 -8.69 3.69
C PRO A 96 -15.62 -8.59 3.89
N ALA A 97 -16.13 -9.03 5.05
CA ALA A 97 -17.53 -8.90 5.44
C ALA A 97 -17.80 -7.71 6.40
N PHE A 98 -16.94 -6.67 6.40
CA PHE A 98 -17.03 -5.50 7.30
C PHE A 98 -18.43 -4.87 7.33
N THR A 99 -19.10 -4.78 6.18
CA THR A 99 -20.46 -4.21 6.10
C THR A 99 -21.46 -4.95 6.99
N GLN A 100 -21.22 -6.23 7.27
CA GLN A 100 -22.05 -7.09 8.13
C GLN A 100 -21.48 -7.27 9.54
N ASN A 101 -20.17 -7.48 9.67
CA ASN A 101 -19.54 -7.89 10.94
C ASN A 101 -18.78 -6.76 11.67
N LYS A 102 -18.54 -5.62 11.01
CA LYS A 102 -17.77 -4.47 11.51
C LYS A 102 -16.38 -4.84 12.08
N THR A 103 -15.85 -5.99 11.68
CA THR A 103 -14.56 -6.50 12.15
C THR A 103 -13.43 -5.80 11.43
N ILE A 104 -12.42 -5.38 12.19
CA ILE A 104 -11.17 -4.85 11.64
C ILE A 104 -9.97 -5.58 12.22
N TYR A 105 -8.86 -5.51 11.50
CA TYR A 105 -7.56 -5.91 11.98
C TYR A 105 -6.70 -4.66 12.12
N LEU A 106 -6.06 -4.51 13.28
CA LEU A 106 -5.14 -3.41 13.55
C LEU A 106 -3.75 -3.96 13.80
N SER A 107 -2.74 -3.27 13.27
CA SER A 107 -1.36 -3.46 13.70
C SER A 107 -0.84 -2.23 14.42
N PHE A 108 0.00 -2.43 15.43
CA PHE A 108 0.56 -1.34 16.23
C PHE A 108 1.86 -1.77 16.91
N ALA A 109 2.64 -0.79 17.38
CA ALA A 109 3.73 -1.06 18.31
C ALA A 109 3.16 -1.27 19.71
N GLY A 110 3.05 -2.52 20.17
CA GLY A 110 2.63 -2.84 21.54
C GLY A 110 3.82 -2.91 22.50
N GLY A 111 3.57 -2.76 23.80
CA GLY A 111 4.60 -2.77 24.84
C GLY A 111 5.14 -1.37 25.15
N ASP A 112 6.44 -1.27 25.42
CA ASP A 112 7.09 -0.01 25.83
C ASP A 112 8.50 0.15 25.20
N LYS A 113 9.25 1.16 25.65
CA LYS A 113 10.60 1.45 25.15
C LYS A 113 11.57 0.27 25.21
N SER A 114 11.43 -0.61 26.21
CA SER A 114 12.34 -1.73 26.47
C SER A 114 11.91 -3.02 25.76
N ALA A 115 10.62 -3.16 25.43
CA ALA A 115 10.06 -4.42 24.96
C ALA A 115 8.96 -4.24 23.89
N ASN A 116 9.10 -3.22 23.02
CA ASN A 116 8.15 -3.01 21.95
C ASN A 116 8.18 -4.14 20.92
N ARG A 117 7.03 -4.36 20.28
CA ARG A 117 6.87 -5.35 19.21
C ARG A 117 5.71 -4.95 18.30
N THR A 118 5.80 -5.33 17.03
CA THR A 118 4.62 -5.29 16.16
C THR A 118 3.60 -6.28 16.68
N THR A 119 2.44 -5.77 17.04
CA THR A 119 1.29 -6.52 17.55
C THR A 119 0.15 -6.39 16.55
N VAL A 120 -0.59 -7.47 16.34
CA VAL A 120 -1.78 -7.49 15.49
C VAL A 120 -2.96 -7.97 16.33
N VAL A 121 -4.08 -7.27 16.22
CA VAL A 121 -5.33 -7.63 16.89
C VAL A 121 -6.48 -7.64 15.91
N LYS A 122 -7.48 -8.47 16.21
CA LYS A 122 -8.82 -8.40 15.64
C LYS A 122 -9.71 -7.62 16.61
N ALA A 123 -10.43 -6.63 16.11
CA ALA A 123 -11.39 -5.83 16.86
C ALA A 123 -12.77 -5.94 16.22
#